data_AF-A0AAV4PSI6-F1
#
_entry.id   AF-A0AAV4PSI6-F1
#
_cell.length_a   1.000
_cell.length_b   1.000
_cell.length_c   1.000
_cell.angle_alpha   90.00
_cell.angle_beta   90.00
_cell.angle_gamma   90.00
#
_symmetry.space_group_name_H-M   'P 1'
#
loop_
_entity.id
_entity.type
_entity.pdbx_description
1 polymer ?
#
loop_
_entity_poly.entity_id
_entity_poly.type
_entity_poly.pdbx_seq_one_letter_code
_entity_poly.pdbx_strand_id
1 'polypeptide(L)'
;MSSNSKKHAIAVDFAKTGVSERLRFNEQPKEFPDFMEKFWKKKYKSKKSLGKMYRVSRDFETDNQSTMLQYHNVELDPALIVDGWEIFEKAALASRNEYNNTLKTILQTYGIGHETEAFGSSFIKFHERFRERRDRAEIQNVVQTWLKELLEKTRKQFFQGTDTNSKVEEIVEDIKRKASAWYVVTYREKDPEFLSFPWIVSDILADIRILKPFVVKKIRVYHLTIRVETGKHNQCKF
;
A
#
# COMPACT_ATOMS: atom_id res chain seq x y z
N MET A 1 -1.16 50.93 -13.88
CA MET A 1 -1.47 49.49 -14.12
C MET A 1 -1.26 48.75 -12.80
N SER A 2 -2.22 47.92 -12.38
CA SER A 2 -2.12 47.15 -11.13
C SER A 2 -1.15 45.98 -11.30
N SER A 3 -0.22 45.77 -10.36
CA SER A 3 0.72 44.65 -10.38
C SER A 3 -0.02 43.30 -10.25
N ASN A 4 0.50 42.23 -10.83
CA ASN A 4 -0.06 40.88 -10.71
C ASN A 4 -0.31 40.47 -9.25
N SER A 5 0.54 40.91 -8.32
CA SER A 5 0.36 40.67 -6.88
C SER A 5 -0.90 41.34 -6.32
N LYS A 6 -1.23 42.56 -6.78
CA LYS A 6 -2.44 43.29 -6.35
C LYS A 6 -3.70 42.64 -6.92
N LYS A 7 -3.66 42.21 -8.19
CA LYS A 7 -4.78 41.49 -8.83
C LYS A 7 -5.05 40.16 -8.15
N HIS A 8 -4.00 39.46 -7.70
CA HIS A 8 -4.14 38.23 -6.92
C HIS A 8 -4.86 38.48 -5.59
N ALA A 9 -4.50 39.55 -4.86
CA ALA A 9 -5.19 39.92 -3.62
C ALA A 9 -6.68 40.20 -3.86
N ILE A 10 -7.02 40.96 -4.91
CA ILE A 10 -8.42 41.25 -5.28
C ILE A 10 -9.18 39.95 -5.60
N ALA A 11 -8.57 39.01 -6.32
CA ALA A 11 -9.21 37.75 -6.67
C ALA A 11 -9.53 36.88 -5.43
N VAL A 12 -8.70 36.92 -4.39
CA VAL A 12 -8.96 36.22 -3.12
C VAL A 12 -10.15 36.84 -2.38
N ASP A 13 -10.27 38.17 -2.39
CA ASP A 13 -11.37 38.90 -1.74
C ASP A 13 -12.65 39.00 -2.59
N PHE A 14 -12.70 38.36 -3.76
CA PHE A 14 -13.85 38.39 -4.66
C PHE A 14 -15.15 37.95 -3.98
N ALA A 15 -15.11 36.90 -3.15
CA ALA A 15 -16.31 36.41 -2.46
C ALA A 15 -16.90 37.42 -1.47
N LYS A 16 -16.09 38.36 -0.96
CA LYS A 16 -16.52 39.41 -0.02
C LYS A 16 -16.90 40.71 -0.72
N THR A 17 -16.17 41.06 -1.76
CA THR A 17 -16.24 42.38 -2.40
C THR A 17 -17.04 42.38 -3.70
N GLY A 18 -17.22 41.22 -4.33
CA GLY A 18 -17.80 41.10 -5.67
C GLY A 18 -16.93 41.67 -6.79
N VAL A 19 -15.74 42.21 -6.47
CA VAL A 19 -14.84 42.84 -7.43
C VAL A 19 -13.82 41.84 -7.95
N SER A 20 -13.76 41.65 -9.27
CA SER A 20 -12.79 40.77 -9.92
C SER A 20 -12.04 41.52 -11.01
N GLU A 21 -10.71 41.49 -10.95
CA GLU A 21 -9.84 42.02 -12.00
C GLU A 21 -9.12 40.87 -12.73
N ARG A 22 -9.37 40.71 -14.03
CA ARG A 22 -8.74 39.66 -14.85
C ARG A 22 -7.34 40.05 -15.31
N LEU A 23 -6.47 39.04 -15.46
CA LEU A 23 -5.15 39.22 -16.09
C LEU A 23 -5.31 39.51 -17.58
N ARG A 24 -4.63 40.56 -18.05
CA ARG A 24 -4.54 40.88 -19.48
C ARG A 24 -3.64 39.86 -20.18
N PHE A 25 -3.78 39.73 -21.50
CA PHE A 25 -2.98 38.76 -22.28
C PHE A 25 -1.47 38.92 -22.09
N ASN A 26 -0.97 40.16 -22.06
CA ASN A 26 0.45 40.45 -21.86
C ASN A 26 0.96 40.19 -20.42
N GLU A 27 0.05 40.02 -19.45
CA GLU A 27 0.39 39.72 -18.06
C GLU A 27 0.45 38.21 -17.79
N GLN A 28 -0.01 37.39 -18.74
CA GLN A 28 -0.01 35.94 -18.61
C GLN A 28 1.35 35.36 -19.00
N PRO A 29 1.97 34.52 -18.15
CA PRO A 29 3.21 33.84 -18.49
C PRO A 29 3.02 32.93 -19.72
N LYS A 30 3.92 33.07 -20.70
CA LYS A 30 3.97 32.17 -21.87
C LYS A 30 4.50 30.78 -21.52
N GLU A 31 5.38 30.73 -20.53
CA GLU A 31 6.00 29.50 -20.01
C GLU A 31 5.86 29.43 -18.49
N PHE A 32 5.70 28.22 -17.97
CA PHE A 32 5.59 27.97 -16.55
C PHE A 32 6.82 27.21 -16.04
N PRO A 33 7.23 27.40 -14.78
CA PRO A 33 8.30 26.59 -14.22
C PRO A 33 7.89 25.11 -14.18
N ASP A 34 8.89 24.25 -14.38
CA ASP A 34 8.79 22.78 -14.38
C ASP A 34 8.00 22.20 -13.20
N PHE A 35 8.23 22.72 -11.98
CA PHE A 35 7.57 22.25 -10.76
C PHE A 35 6.06 22.53 -10.68
N MET A 36 5.48 23.34 -11.57
CA MET A 36 4.02 23.60 -11.58
C MET A 36 3.20 22.55 -12.35
N GLU A 37 3.85 21.57 -13.00
CA GLU A 37 3.23 20.40 -13.62
C GLU A 37 2.11 20.67 -14.65
N LYS A 38 2.03 21.87 -15.22
CA LYS A 38 1.03 22.18 -16.26
C LYS A 38 1.36 21.43 -17.55
N PHE A 39 0.71 20.29 -17.79
CA PHE A 39 0.98 19.42 -18.95
C PHE A 39 0.61 20.07 -20.29
N TRP A 40 -0.36 20.99 -20.30
CA TRP A 40 -0.86 21.69 -21.48
C TRP A 40 -0.11 23.00 -21.82
N LYS A 41 0.98 23.34 -21.13
CA LYS A 41 1.78 24.56 -21.37
C LYS A 41 3.26 24.23 -21.51
N LYS A 42 3.98 25.11 -22.22
CA LYS A 42 5.46 25.07 -22.29
C LYS A 42 6.06 25.30 -20.90
N LYS A 43 7.13 24.57 -20.61
CA LYS A 43 7.79 24.54 -19.30
C LYS A 43 9.26 24.91 -19.41
N TYR A 44 9.78 25.60 -18.40
CA TYR A 44 11.21 25.88 -18.25
C TYR A 44 11.77 25.28 -16.95
N LYS A 45 13.06 24.91 -16.93
CA LYS A 45 13.74 24.38 -15.74
C LYS A 45 14.05 25.52 -14.76
N SER A 46 13.32 25.60 -13.64
CA SER A 46 13.50 26.69 -12.67
C SER A 46 14.82 26.58 -11.92
N LYS A 47 15.65 27.63 -11.87
CA LYS A 47 16.92 27.63 -11.10
C LYS A 47 16.75 27.83 -9.58
N LYS A 48 15.53 28.15 -9.13
CA LYS A 48 15.20 28.41 -7.71
C LYS A 48 15.18 27.14 -6.87
N SER A 49 15.25 27.29 -5.54
CA SER A 49 15.21 26.18 -4.56
C SER A 49 14.04 25.22 -4.80
N LEU A 50 12.82 25.76 -4.98
CA LEU A 50 11.61 24.95 -5.20
C LEU A 50 11.71 24.05 -6.42
N GLY A 51 12.26 24.56 -7.53
CA GLY A 51 12.52 23.71 -8.69
C GLY A 51 13.50 22.60 -8.33
N LYS A 52 14.58 22.91 -7.57
CA LYS A 52 15.66 21.95 -7.29
C LYS A 52 15.10 20.79 -6.46
N MET A 53 14.33 21.13 -5.42
CA MET A 53 13.62 20.17 -4.60
C MET A 53 12.65 19.33 -5.42
N TYR A 54 11.84 19.96 -6.28
CA TYR A 54 10.89 19.26 -7.13
C TYR A 54 11.53 18.16 -7.98
N ARG A 55 12.68 18.43 -8.58
CA ARG A 55 13.39 17.46 -9.43
C ARG A 55 13.94 16.31 -8.60
N VAL A 56 14.56 16.59 -7.46
CA VAL A 56 15.04 15.56 -6.53
C VAL A 56 13.88 14.66 -6.04
N SER A 57 12.75 15.26 -5.68
CA SER A 57 11.54 14.51 -5.29
C SER A 57 11.00 13.66 -6.43
N ARG A 58 10.99 14.19 -7.66
CA ARG A 58 10.48 13.49 -8.83
C ARG A 58 11.42 12.37 -9.30
N ASP A 59 12.73 12.55 -9.19
CA ASP A 59 13.72 11.50 -9.44
C ASP A 59 13.51 10.36 -8.44
N PHE A 60 13.38 10.68 -7.14
CA PHE A 60 13.06 9.70 -6.09
C PHE A 60 11.73 8.96 -6.33
N GLU A 61 10.68 9.67 -6.74
CA GLU A 61 9.41 9.05 -7.12
C GLU A 61 9.53 8.15 -8.35
N THR A 62 10.39 8.49 -9.31
CA THR A 62 10.61 7.71 -10.54
C THR A 62 11.39 6.43 -10.24
N ASP A 63 12.44 6.54 -9.41
CA ASP A 63 13.21 5.40 -8.93
C ASP A 63 12.32 4.45 -8.12
N ASN A 64 11.47 4.97 -7.24
CA ASN A 64 10.52 4.16 -6.49
C ASN A 64 9.38 3.58 -7.34
N GLN A 65 8.93 4.28 -8.39
CA GLN A 65 7.92 3.75 -9.32
C GLN A 65 8.44 2.53 -10.10
N SER A 66 9.75 2.44 -10.33
CA SER A 66 10.37 1.26 -10.95
C SER A 66 10.40 0.04 -10.02
N THR A 67 10.21 0.27 -8.72
CA THR A 67 10.08 -0.78 -7.71
C THR A 67 8.60 -1.04 -7.49
N MET A 68 7.92 -1.69 -8.44
CA MET A 68 6.68 -2.37 -8.10
C MET A 68 6.99 -3.24 -6.89
N LEU A 69 6.28 -3.06 -5.77
CA LEU A 69 6.43 -3.90 -4.59
C LEU A 69 6.14 -5.33 -5.02
N GLN A 70 7.20 -6.08 -5.34
CA GLN A 70 7.13 -7.49 -5.70
C GLN A 70 7.56 -8.26 -4.47
N TYR A 71 6.71 -9.18 -4.06
CA TYR A 71 7.01 -10.11 -2.99
C TYR A 71 7.96 -11.18 -3.54
N HIS A 72 9.17 -11.23 -2.98
CA HIS A 72 10.16 -12.23 -3.35
C HIS A 72 10.65 -12.96 -2.10
N ASN A 73 10.88 -14.26 -2.26
CA ASN A 73 11.50 -15.14 -1.25
C ASN A 73 10.75 -15.12 0.10
N VAL A 74 9.43 -15.25 0.07
CA VAL A 74 8.67 -15.42 1.31
C VAL A 74 8.96 -16.80 1.89
N GLU A 75 9.54 -16.85 3.09
CA GLU A 75 9.82 -18.09 3.80
C GLU A 75 8.64 -18.48 4.69
N LEU A 76 8.29 -19.77 4.67
CA LEU A 76 7.26 -20.33 5.55
C LEU A 76 7.82 -20.48 6.96
N ASP A 77 7.06 -20.02 7.96
CA ASP A 77 7.34 -20.29 9.36
C ASP A 77 6.87 -21.72 9.71
N PRO A 78 7.78 -22.66 10.02
CA PRO A 78 7.41 -24.03 10.35
C PRO A 78 6.48 -24.14 11.57
N ALA A 79 6.49 -23.15 12.46
CA ALA A 79 5.62 -23.14 13.65
C ALA A 79 4.14 -22.99 13.29
N LEU A 80 3.83 -22.38 12.14
CA LEU A 80 2.47 -22.16 11.65
C LEU A 80 1.94 -23.34 10.82
N ILE A 81 2.77 -24.37 10.61
CA ILE A 81 2.39 -25.60 9.91
C ILE A 81 1.85 -26.62 10.94
N VAL A 82 0.62 -27.06 10.72
CA VAL A 82 -0.11 -28.01 11.57
C VAL A 82 -0.32 -29.31 10.81
N ASP A 83 0.01 -30.44 11.41
CA ASP A 83 -0.08 -31.74 10.74
C ASP A 83 -1.53 -32.06 10.30
N GLY A 84 -1.69 -32.49 9.04
CA GLY A 84 -3.01 -32.76 8.43
C GLY A 84 -3.64 -31.55 7.76
N TRP A 85 -2.93 -30.44 7.59
CA TRP A 85 -3.39 -29.28 6.82
C TRP A 85 -3.66 -29.61 5.34
N GLU A 86 -2.96 -30.60 4.79
CA GLU A 86 -3.03 -31.01 3.38
C GLU A 86 -4.45 -31.40 2.95
N ILE A 87 -5.25 -31.92 3.89
CA ILE A 87 -6.66 -32.30 3.67
C ILE A 87 -7.49 -31.09 3.18
N PHE A 88 -7.13 -29.88 3.65
CA PHE A 88 -7.81 -28.64 3.32
C PHE A 88 -7.15 -27.85 2.18
N GLU A 89 -6.06 -28.35 1.58
CA GLU A 89 -5.28 -27.62 0.58
C GLU A 89 -6.13 -27.18 -0.62
N LYS A 90 -6.92 -28.09 -1.20
CA LYS A 90 -7.77 -27.79 -2.37
C LYS A 90 -8.83 -26.72 -2.06
N ALA A 91 -9.47 -26.81 -0.90
CA ALA A 91 -10.47 -25.85 -0.48
C ALA A 91 -9.84 -24.48 -0.19
N ALA A 92 -8.69 -24.46 0.49
CA ALA A 92 -7.93 -23.25 0.77
C ALA A 92 -7.50 -22.54 -0.51
N LEU A 93 -7.02 -23.27 -1.51
CA LEU A 93 -6.59 -22.71 -2.79
C LEU A 93 -7.77 -22.09 -3.56
N ALA A 94 -8.95 -22.74 -3.54
CA ALA A 94 -10.16 -22.18 -4.14
C ALA A 94 -10.58 -20.86 -3.45
N SER A 95 -10.63 -20.83 -2.12
CA SER A 95 -10.95 -19.61 -1.36
C SER A 95 -9.93 -18.50 -1.57
N ARG A 96 -8.63 -18.83 -1.62
CA ARG A 96 -7.56 -17.87 -1.90
C ARG A 96 -7.74 -17.23 -3.27
N ASN A 97 -8.02 -18.03 -4.29
CA ASN A 97 -8.18 -17.53 -5.65
C ASN A 97 -9.43 -16.64 -5.77
N GLU A 98 -10.55 -16.99 -5.12
CA GLU A 98 -11.74 -16.14 -5.06
C GLU A 98 -11.43 -14.78 -4.40
N TYR A 99 -10.71 -14.80 -3.29
CA TYR A 99 -10.28 -13.61 -2.57
C TYR A 99 -9.35 -12.73 -3.42
N ASN A 100 -8.29 -13.30 -3.99
CA ASN A 100 -7.31 -12.59 -4.82
C ASN A 100 -7.98 -11.93 -6.04
N ASN A 101 -8.88 -12.64 -6.71
CA ASN A 101 -9.62 -12.09 -7.86
C ASN A 101 -10.51 -10.90 -7.46
N THR A 102 -11.17 -10.99 -6.31
CA THR A 102 -12.03 -9.91 -5.80
C THR A 102 -11.19 -8.71 -5.39
N LEU A 103 -10.09 -8.92 -4.64
CA LEU A 103 -9.17 -7.86 -4.24
C LEU A 103 -8.57 -7.16 -5.47
N LYS A 104 -8.10 -7.93 -6.44
CA LYS A 104 -7.56 -7.40 -7.71
C LYS A 104 -8.56 -6.52 -8.43
N THR A 105 -9.82 -6.93 -8.48
CA THR A 105 -10.90 -6.16 -9.11
C THR A 105 -11.13 -4.83 -8.38
N ILE A 106 -11.11 -4.81 -7.05
CA ILE A 106 -11.20 -3.58 -6.25
C ILE A 106 -10.02 -2.66 -6.57
N LEU A 107 -8.79 -3.18 -6.50
CA LEU A 107 -7.58 -2.39 -6.75
C LEU A 107 -7.58 -1.76 -8.15
N GLN A 108 -7.90 -2.55 -9.18
CA GLN A 108 -7.98 -2.08 -10.57
C GLN A 108 -9.09 -1.03 -10.78
N THR A 109 -10.25 -1.20 -10.13
CA THR A 109 -11.38 -0.28 -10.27
C THR A 109 -11.05 1.12 -9.74
N TYR A 110 -10.28 1.21 -8.66
CA TYR A 110 -9.90 2.50 -8.06
C TYR A 110 -8.52 2.99 -8.51
N GLY A 111 -7.80 2.19 -9.30
CA GLY A 111 -6.44 2.52 -9.77
C GLY A 111 -5.42 2.50 -8.63
N ILE A 112 -5.61 1.65 -7.63
CA ILE A 112 -4.69 1.45 -6.51
C ILE A 112 -3.59 0.48 -6.96
N GLY A 113 -2.34 0.82 -6.72
CA GLY A 113 -1.20 0.07 -7.23
C GLY A 113 -0.96 -1.27 -6.52
N HIS A 114 -1.12 -1.29 -5.19
CA HIS A 114 -0.68 -2.41 -4.37
C HIS A 114 -1.59 -2.63 -3.14
N GLU A 115 -1.66 -3.87 -2.63
CA GLU A 115 -2.51 -4.20 -1.47
C GLU A 115 -2.13 -3.41 -0.21
N THR A 116 -0.84 -3.12 -0.02
CA THR A 116 -0.33 -2.33 1.12
C THR A 116 -0.91 -0.92 1.16
N GLU A 117 -1.16 -0.28 0.02
CA GLU A 117 -1.83 1.03 -0.04
C GLU A 117 -3.28 0.90 0.44
N ALA A 118 -3.96 -0.17 0.03
CA ALA A 118 -5.35 -0.42 0.36
C ALA A 118 -5.54 -0.69 1.87
N PHE A 119 -4.71 -1.55 2.46
CA PHE A 119 -4.75 -1.86 3.89
C PHE A 119 -4.17 -0.72 4.75
N GLY A 120 -3.12 -0.04 4.29
CA GLY A 120 -2.50 1.07 5.00
C GLY A 120 -3.27 2.38 4.94
N SER A 121 -4.34 2.45 4.13
CA SER A 121 -5.12 3.68 3.89
C SER A 121 -4.28 4.86 3.38
N SER A 122 -3.09 4.57 2.84
CA SER A 122 -2.13 5.55 2.33
C SER A 122 -2.02 5.37 0.82
N PHE A 123 -2.91 6.05 0.10
CA PHE A 123 -3.02 5.95 -1.35
C PHE A 123 -2.09 6.95 -2.02
N ILE A 124 -1.18 6.45 -2.84
CA ILE A 124 -0.21 7.29 -3.56
C ILE A 124 -0.90 7.94 -4.75
N LYS A 125 -1.63 7.14 -5.53
CA LYS A 125 -2.38 7.58 -6.71
C LYS A 125 -3.72 6.86 -6.79
N PHE A 126 -4.74 7.59 -7.23
CA PHE A 126 -6.01 7.04 -7.68
C PHE A 126 -6.14 7.20 -9.19
N HIS A 127 -7.07 6.47 -9.79
CA HIS A 127 -7.43 6.63 -11.18
C HIS A 127 -7.71 8.12 -11.52
N GLU A 128 -7.34 8.56 -12.72
CA GLU A 128 -7.40 9.99 -13.13
C GLU A 128 -8.80 10.62 -13.02
N ARG A 129 -9.84 9.79 -13.00
CA ARG A 129 -11.25 10.17 -12.81
C ARG A 129 -11.56 10.74 -11.41
N PHE A 130 -10.62 10.62 -10.46
CA PHE A 130 -10.82 10.89 -9.04
C PHE A 130 -9.84 11.96 -8.48
N ARG A 131 -9.48 12.95 -9.29
CA ARG A 131 -8.44 13.94 -8.92
C ARG A 131 -8.87 14.93 -7.85
N GLU A 132 -10.17 15.15 -7.62
CA GLU A 132 -10.64 16.17 -6.68
C GLU A 132 -10.40 15.77 -5.20
N ARG A 133 -10.14 16.76 -4.33
CA ARG A 133 -9.78 16.50 -2.93
C ARG A 133 -10.93 15.87 -2.13
N ARG A 134 -12.18 16.25 -2.42
CA ARG A 134 -13.38 15.71 -1.75
C ARG A 134 -13.59 14.25 -2.15
N ASP A 135 -13.50 13.95 -3.45
CA ASP A 135 -13.60 12.61 -4.00
C ASP A 135 -12.59 11.64 -3.36
N ARG A 136 -11.35 12.08 -3.11
CA ARG A 136 -10.32 11.21 -2.50
C ARG A 136 -10.72 10.66 -1.14
N ALA A 137 -11.28 11.50 -0.27
CA ALA A 137 -11.69 11.06 1.06
C ALA A 137 -12.90 10.11 0.99
N GLU A 138 -13.84 10.40 0.10
CA GLU A 138 -15.00 9.55 -0.15
C GLU A 138 -14.59 8.19 -0.72
N ILE A 139 -13.69 8.18 -1.70
CA ILE A 139 -13.15 6.95 -2.30
C ILE A 139 -12.39 6.11 -1.28
N GLN A 140 -11.57 6.75 -0.45
CA GLN A 140 -10.90 6.06 0.65
C GLN A 140 -11.92 5.34 1.53
N ASN A 141 -13.00 6.01 1.93
CA ASN A 141 -14.06 5.39 2.72
C ASN A 141 -14.72 4.23 1.98
N VAL A 142 -15.04 4.40 0.70
CA VAL A 142 -15.65 3.35 -0.13
C VAL A 142 -14.74 2.13 -0.24
N VAL A 143 -13.45 2.31 -0.55
CA VAL A 143 -12.46 1.22 -0.62
C VAL A 143 -12.35 0.50 0.71
N GLN A 144 -12.30 1.23 1.82
CA GLN A 144 -12.26 0.63 3.15
C GLN A 144 -13.52 -0.19 3.47
N THR A 145 -14.70 0.27 3.04
CA THR A 145 -15.94 -0.51 3.17
C THR A 145 -15.89 -1.79 2.36
N TRP A 146 -15.49 -1.72 1.08
CA TRP A 146 -15.33 -2.92 0.24
C TRP A 146 -14.33 -3.92 0.82
N LEU A 147 -13.20 -3.44 1.35
CA LEU A 147 -12.22 -4.31 2.01
C LEU A 147 -12.81 -4.97 3.25
N LYS A 148 -13.52 -4.23 4.11
CA LYS A 148 -14.19 -4.81 5.28
C LYS A 148 -15.18 -5.89 4.89
N GLU A 149 -16.03 -5.62 3.90
CA GLU A 149 -17.00 -6.59 3.38
C GLU A 149 -16.32 -7.85 2.82
N LEU A 150 -15.23 -7.67 2.06
CA LEU A 150 -14.43 -8.78 1.54
C LEU A 150 -13.87 -9.64 2.68
N LEU A 151 -13.22 -9.01 3.68
CA LEU A 151 -12.66 -9.71 4.83
C LEU A 151 -13.73 -10.46 5.61
N GLU A 152 -14.88 -9.83 5.87
CA GLU A 152 -16.00 -10.46 6.57
C GLU A 152 -16.58 -11.64 5.80
N LYS A 153 -16.78 -11.50 4.48
CA LYS A 153 -17.28 -12.57 3.61
C LYS A 153 -16.32 -13.76 3.64
N THR A 154 -15.03 -13.52 3.43
CA THR A 154 -14.02 -14.59 3.40
C THR A 154 -13.85 -15.22 4.78
N ARG A 155 -13.94 -14.45 5.87
CA ARG A 155 -13.94 -15.00 7.23
C ARG A 155 -15.17 -15.86 7.50
N LYS A 156 -16.35 -15.48 7.02
CA LYS A 156 -17.55 -16.34 7.11
C LYS A 156 -17.36 -17.64 6.32
N GLN A 157 -16.81 -17.57 5.10
CA GLN A 157 -16.47 -18.77 4.32
C GLN A 157 -15.46 -19.68 5.03
N PHE A 158 -14.54 -19.12 5.82
CA PHE A 158 -13.60 -19.91 6.62
C PHE A 158 -14.31 -20.79 7.65
N PHE A 159 -15.34 -20.29 8.34
CA PHE A 159 -16.09 -21.07 9.32
C PHE A 159 -17.24 -21.89 8.70
N GLN A 160 -17.53 -21.72 7.41
CA GLN A 160 -18.50 -22.56 6.73
C GLN A 160 -17.99 -24.00 6.62
N GLY A 161 -18.86 -24.97 6.92
CA GLY A 161 -18.57 -26.40 6.83
C GLY A 161 -17.85 -27.00 8.03
N THR A 162 -17.65 -26.27 9.13
CA THR A 162 -17.24 -26.88 10.41
C THR A 162 -18.41 -27.68 10.95
N ASP A 163 -18.24 -29.00 11.12
CA ASP A 163 -19.29 -29.88 11.61
C ASP A 163 -19.52 -29.63 13.10
N THR A 164 -20.62 -28.94 13.43
CA THR A 164 -20.98 -28.59 14.80
C THR A 164 -21.40 -29.79 15.65
N ASN A 165 -21.54 -30.97 15.06
CA ASN A 165 -21.92 -32.20 15.76
C ASN A 165 -20.73 -33.00 16.33
N SER A 166 -19.50 -32.60 16.00
CA SER A 166 -18.28 -33.25 16.48
C SER A 166 -17.87 -32.78 17.87
N LYS A 167 -16.93 -33.48 18.51
CA LYS A 167 -16.36 -33.05 19.80
C LYS A 167 -15.66 -31.70 19.66
N VAL A 168 -15.74 -30.87 20.68
CA VAL A 168 -15.19 -29.50 20.68
C VAL A 168 -13.69 -29.50 20.38
N GLU A 169 -12.94 -30.45 20.93
CA GLU A 169 -11.49 -30.56 20.72
C GLU A 169 -11.12 -30.86 19.26
N GLU A 170 -11.89 -31.73 18.59
CA GLU A 170 -11.68 -32.09 17.18
C GLU A 170 -11.98 -30.91 16.26
N ILE A 171 -13.03 -30.15 16.55
CA ILE A 171 -13.40 -28.93 15.81
C ILE A 171 -12.27 -27.89 15.91
N VAL A 172 -11.72 -27.68 17.10
CA VAL A 172 -10.62 -26.72 17.32
C VAL A 172 -9.37 -27.12 16.53
N GLU A 173 -9.03 -28.41 16.51
CA GLU A 173 -7.86 -28.89 15.77
C GLU A 173 -8.06 -28.78 14.26
N ASP A 174 -9.25 -29.09 13.74
CA ASP A 174 -9.57 -28.91 12.32
C ASP A 174 -9.57 -27.44 11.89
N ILE A 175 -10.03 -26.53 12.76
CA ILE A 175 -9.92 -25.09 12.52
C ILE A 175 -8.44 -24.67 12.41
N LYS A 176 -7.57 -25.19 13.28
CA LYS A 176 -6.12 -24.91 13.22
C LYS A 176 -5.48 -25.46 11.94
N ARG A 177 -5.82 -26.69 11.55
CA ARG A 177 -5.36 -27.29 10.28
C ARG A 177 -5.82 -26.48 9.08
N LYS A 178 -7.08 -26.01 9.08
CA LYS A 178 -7.64 -25.18 8.01
C LYS A 178 -6.94 -23.82 7.93
N ALA A 179 -6.68 -23.16 9.06
CA ALA A 179 -5.92 -21.90 9.10
C ALA A 179 -4.48 -22.09 8.62
N SER A 180 -3.83 -23.17 9.04
CA SER A 180 -2.50 -23.55 8.56
C SER A 180 -2.49 -23.78 7.05
N ALA A 181 -3.51 -24.45 6.50
CA ALA A 181 -3.65 -24.62 5.06
C ALA A 181 -3.73 -23.29 4.32
N TRP A 182 -4.51 -22.33 4.81
CA TRP A 182 -4.62 -20.98 4.24
C TRP A 182 -3.28 -20.24 4.23
N TYR A 183 -2.52 -20.35 5.33
CA TYR A 183 -1.16 -19.82 5.43
C TYR A 183 -0.23 -20.46 4.39
N VAL A 184 -0.15 -21.80 4.36
CA VAL A 184 0.76 -22.51 3.48
C VAL A 184 0.44 -22.26 2.01
N VAL A 185 -0.84 -22.34 1.58
CA VAL A 185 -1.17 -22.12 0.17
C VAL A 185 -0.80 -20.71 -0.30
N THR A 186 -0.82 -19.72 0.58
CA THR A 186 -0.48 -18.33 0.19
C THR A 186 1.02 -18.15 0.08
N TYR A 187 1.77 -18.57 1.10
CA TYR A 187 3.19 -18.25 1.22
C TYR A 187 4.13 -19.32 0.63
N ARG A 188 3.59 -20.46 0.17
CA ARG A 188 4.36 -21.48 -0.56
C ARG A 188 4.76 -21.02 -1.96
N GLU A 189 4.00 -20.10 -2.56
CA GLU A 189 4.35 -19.51 -3.85
C GLU A 189 5.56 -18.56 -3.66
N LYS A 190 6.55 -18.66 -4.56
CA LYS A 190 7.77 -17.85 -4.47
C LYS A 190 7.49 -16.36 -4.68
N ASP A 191 6.56 -16.08 -5.59
CA ASP A 191 6.16 -14.74 -6.02
C ASP A 191 4.62 -14.63 -5.91
N PRO A 192 4.08 -14.57 -4.69
CA PRO A 192 2.63 -14.49 -4.49
C PRO A 192 2.10 -13.13 -4.96
N GLU A 193 0.93 -13.13 -5.59
CA GLU A 193 0.28 -11.89 -6.06
C GLU A 193 -0.14 -10.98 -4.90
N PHE A 194 -0.59 -11.59 -3.80
CA PHE A 194 -1.09 -10.92 -2.59
C PHE A 194 -0.71 -11.73 -1.34
N LEU A 195 -0.38 -11.06 -0.24
CA LEU A 195 -0.07 -11.68 1.05
C LEU A 195 -1.23 -11.59 2.04
N SER A 196 -2.27 -10.81 1.73
CA SER A 196 -3.30 -10.45 2.71
C SER A 196 -4.29 -11.57 3.07
N PHE A 197 -4.36 -12.64 2.29
CA PHE A 197 -5.37 -13.70 2.49
C PHE A 197 -5.28 -14.38 3.87
N PRO A 198 -4.10 -14.83 4.37
CA PRO A 198 -4.01 -15.45 5.70
C PRO A 198 -4.22 -14.47 6.86
N TRP A 199 -4.14 -13.14 6.63
CA TRP A 199 -4.34 -12.16 7.69
C TRP A 199 -5.77 -12.18 8.25
N ILE A 200 -6.72 -12.71 7.47
CA ILE A 200 -8.12 -12.89 7.83
C ILE A 200 -8.29 -13.80 9.05
N VAL A 201 -7.39 -14.78 9.20
CA VAL A 201 -7.37 -15.77 10.29
C VAL A 201 -6.14 -15.59 11.19
N SER A 202 -5.63 -14.36 11.26
CA SER A 202 -4.43 -14.02 12.03
C SER A 202 -4.56 -14.31 13.53
N ASP A 203 -5.77 -14.24 14.07
CA ASP A 203 -6.11 -14.66 15.43
C ASP A 203 -5.82 -16.15 15.66
N ILE A 204 -6.31 -17.02 14.77
CA ILE A 204 -6.09 -18.47 14.86
C ILE A 204 -4.62 -18.82 14.62
N LEU A 205 -3.96 -18.15 13.67
CA LEU A 205 -2.53 -18.35 13.41
C LEU A 205 -1.68 -17.92 14.61
N ALA A 206 -2.06 -16.84 15.30
CA ALA A 206 -1.40 -16.41 16.52
C ALA A 206 -1.55 -17.48 17.63
N ASP A 207 -2.75 -18.05 17.79
CA ASP A 207 -2.99 -19.13 18.76
C ASP A 207 -2.13 -20.37 18.48
N ILE A 208 -2.00 -20.77 17.21
CA ILE A 208 -1.11 -21.88 16.79
C ILE A 208 0.33 -21.60 17.24
N ARG A 209 0.81 -20.37 17.01
CA ARG A 209 2.19 -19.98 17.34
C ARG A 209 2.43 -19.92 18.85
N ILE A 210 1.47 -19.41 19.62
CA ILE A 210 1.58 -19.33 21.09
C ILE A 210 1.60 -20.74 21.70
N LEU A 211 0.81 -21.67 21.15
CA LEU A 211 0.71 -23.06 21.63
C LEU A 211 1.90 -23.94 21.24
N LYS A 212 2.68 -23.56 20.22
CA LYS A 212 3.98 -24.17 19.87
C LYS A 212 5.14 -23.24 20.26
N PRO A 213 5.48 -23.10 21.56
CA PRO A 213 6.64 -22.31 21.93
C PRO A 213 7.90 -22.93 21.32
N PHE A 214 8.62 -22.11 20.55
CA PHE A 214 9.88 -22.48 19.93
C PHE A 214 10.90 -22.84 21.02
N VAL A 215 11.35 -24.10 21.05
CA VAL A 215 12.60 -24.46 21.76
C VAL A 215 13.73 -23.78 21.01
N VAL A 216 14.18 -22.62 21.52
CA VAL A 216 15.27 -21.84 20.93
C VAL A 216 16.56 -22.68 20.99
N LYS A 217 16.89 -23.38 19.89
CA LYS A 217 18.27 -23.80 19.65
C LYS A 217 19.08 -22.53 19.42
N LYS A 218 19.85 -22.15 20.46
CA LYS A 218 20.94 -21.15 20.49
C LYS A 218 21.39 -20.71 19.09
N ILE A 219 20.87 -19.59 18.60
CA ILE A 219 21.48 -18.88 17.48
C ILE A 219 22.60 -18.03 18.09
N ARG A 220 23.85 -18.40 17.79
CA ARG A 220 25.02 -17.52 18.00
C ARG A 220 24.79 -16.26 17.19
N VAL A 221 24.54 -15.15 17.87
CA VAL A 221 24.48 -13.82 17.28
C VAL A 221 25.89 -13.48 16.79
N TYR A 222 26.13 -13.56 15.48
CA TYR A 222 27.24 -12.84 14.88
C TYR A 222 26.86 -11.36 14.86
N HIS A 223 27.54 -10.56 15.68
CA HIS A 223 27.48 -9.10 15.65
C HIS A 223 27.82 -8.60 14.24
N LEU A 224 26.81 -8.18 13.48
CA LEU A 224 27.03 -7.32 12.31
C LEU A 224 27.29 -5.90 12.83
N THR A 225 28.57 -5.56 12.95
CA THR A 225 29.02 -4.19 13.18
C THR A 225 28.80 -3.41 11.89
N ILE A 226 27.80 -2.52 11.87
CA ILE A 226 27.65 -1.54 10.79
C ILE A 226 28.84 -0.58 10.89
N ARG A 227 29.84 -0.76 10.04
CA ARG A 227 30.97 0.14 9.89
C ARG A 227 30.47 1.36 9.10
N VAL A 228 30.15 2.45 9.80
CA VAL A 228 29.92 3.74 9.18
C VAL A 228 31.27 4.28 8.72
N GLU A 229 31.58 4.15 7.43
CA GLU A 229 32.70 4.85 6.82
C GLU A 229 32.38 6.34 6.76
N THR A 230 32.93 7.09 7.70
CA THR A 230 32.98 8.56 7.63
C THR A 230 34.03 8.95 6.60
N GLY A 231 33.57 9.26 5.39
CA GLY A 231 34.38 9.87 4.34
C GLY A 231 34.99 11.19 4.83
N LYS A 232 36.29 11.17 5.09
CA LYS A 232 37.08 12.34 5.52
C LYS A 232 37.07 13.43 4.44
N HIS A 233 36.94 14.65 4.94
CA HIS A 233 37.20 15.91 4.24
C HIS A 233 38.48 15.87 3.40
N ASN A 234 38.36 16.16 2.10
CA ASN A 234 39.49 16.67 1.33
C ASN A 234 39.50 18.19 1.44
N GLN A 235 40.59 18.67 2.03
CA GLN A 235 40.98 20.06 2.14
C GLN A 235 41.24 20.63 0.74
N CYS A 236 40.54 21.71 0.37
CA CYS A 236 41.04 22.62 -0.66
C CYS A 236 42.15 23.48 -0.03
N LYS A 237 43.36 23.38 -0.59
CA LYS A 237 44.47 24.33 -0.36
C LYS A 237 44.70 25.12 -1.64
N PHE A 238 44.65 26.44 -1.48
CA PHE A 238 45.04 27.57 -2.35
C PHE A 238 44.46 27.63 -3.77
#